data_AF-A0AAW2DE56-F1
#
_entry.id   AF-A0AAW2DE56-F1
#
_cell.length_a   1.000
_cell.length_b   1.000
_cell.length_c   1.000
_cell.angle_alpha   90.00
_cell.angle_beta   90.00
_cell.angle_gamma   90.00
#
_symmetry.space_group_name_H-M   'P 1'
#
loop_
_entity.id
_entity.type
_entity.pdbx_description
1 polymer ?
#
loop_
_entity_poly.entity_id
_entity_poly.type
_entity_poly.pdbx_seq_one_letter_code
_entity_poly.pdbx_strand_id
1 'polypeptide(L)'
;MQLRKSTQELKKKLMEEERERKSAAAALDSAEKQAEGQRVLLRNAEDQLAASKTQITTLKKGLEEAELARAKSEKARDQAEQEGYDIGVVETKEALRAEVSGVCKTYCAQVWNGALNQAGVETSSILRKAKGAYCPPAIQECSPSGLRSVNTPEVVEVGKDSTAIAPTSSDKVSEVIEEEKNDQAMVLAAPELPITAHDPQVKREFQQSMEIVLASLPLPSKADPIGKGPKISETAPTEPHQAPSKEKIVIKKK
;
A
#
# COMPACT_ATOMS: atom_id res chain seq x y z
N MET A 1 63.45 -70.87 -40.10
CA MET A 1 62.71 -70.68 -38.82
C MET A 1 62.16 -69.26 -38.63
N GLN A 2 62.90 -68.18 -38.97
CA GLN A 2 62.51 -66.78 -38.70
C GLN A 2 61.07 -66.40 -39.11
N LEU A 3 60.67 -66.71 -40.35
CA LEU A 3 59.39 -66.27 -40.92
C LEU A 3 58.19 -66.67 -40.05
N ARG A 4 58.15 -67.93 -39.58
CA ARG A 4 57.05 -68.46 -38.74
C ARG A 4 56.91 -67.72 -37.40
N LYS A 5 58.02 -67.24 -36.82
CA LYS A 5 58.00 -66.43 -35.58
C LYS A 5 57.39 -65.05 -35.85
N SER A 6 57.83 -64.37 -36.92
CA SER A 6 57.27 -63.08 -37.35
C SER A 6 55.76 -63.15 -37.62
N THR A 7 55.29 -64.20 -38.31
CA THR A 7 53.85 -64.41 -38.56
C THR A 7 53.03 -64.56 -37.27
N GLN A 8 53.56 -65.25 -36.24
CA GLN A 8 52.89 -65.36 -34.94
C GLN A 8 52.84 -64.01 -34.20
N GLU A 9 53.92 -63.24 -34.23
CA GLU A 9 53.98 -61.94 -33.56
C GLU A 9 53.04 -60.91 -34.20
N LEU A 10 52.99 -60.83 -35.53
CA LEU A 10 52.04 -60.00 -36.27
C LEU A 10 50.59 -60.38 -35.95
N LYS A 11 50.28 -61.68 -35.87
CA LYS A 11 48.93 -62.13 -35.47
C LYS A 11 48.59 -61.73 -34.04
N LYS A 12 49.54 -61.74 -33.10
CA LYS A 12 49.31 -61.26 -31.73
C LYS A 12 48.98 -59.77 -31.72
N LYS A 13 49.82 -58.94 -32.37
CA LYS A 13 49.64 -57.48 -32.44
C LYS A 13 48.29 -57.10 -33.05
N LEU A 14 47.88 -57.78 -34.13
CA LEU A 14 46.57 -57.55 -34.76
C LEU A 14 45.38 -57.80 -33.80
N MET A 15 45.43 -58.86 -32.98
CA MET A 15 44.37 -59.15 -32.00
C MET A 15 44.35 -58.15 -30.83
N GLU A 16 45.51 -57.62 -30.46
CA GLU A 16 45.69 -56.60 -29.42
C GLU A 16 45.16 -55.25 -29.88
N GLU A 17 45.56 -54.80 -31.08
CA GLU A 17 45.02 -53.61 -31.75
C GLU A 17 43.50 -53.70 -31.98
N GLU A 18 42.96 -54.86 -32.40
CA GLU A 18 41.52 -55.01 -32.58
C GLU A 18 40.75 -54.91 -31.25
N ARG A 19 41.34 -55.38 -30.14
CA ARG A 19 40.78 -55.22 -28.79
C ARG A 19 40.83 -53.75 -28.36
N GLU A 20 41.94 -53.06 -28.57
CA GLU A 20 42.07 -51.63 -28.27
C GLU A 20 41.08 -50.80 -29.08
N ARG A 21 40.94 -51.07 -30.39
CA ARG A 21 39.96 -50.41 -31.27
C ARG A 21 38.52 -50.62 -30.78
N LYS A 22 38.16 -51.83 -30.32
CA LYS A 22 36.84 -52.12 -29.72
C LYS A 22 36.65 -51.34 -28.41
N SER A 23 37.68 -51.24 -27.58
CA SER A 23 37.65 -50.47 -26.33
C SER A 23 37.51 -48.96 -26.59
N ALA A 24 38.24 -48.42 -27.57
CA ALA A 24 38.18 -47.02 -27.97
C ALA A 24 36.81 -46.66 -28.59
N ALA A 25 36.24 -47.55 -29.41
CA ALA A 25 34.90 -47.36 -29.97
C ALA A 25 33.81 -47.34 -28.87
N ALA A 26 33.91 -48.23 -27.87
CA ALA A 26 32.99 -48.23 -26.72
C ALA A 26 33.15 -46.97 -25.85
N ALA A 27 34.39 -46.49 -25.65
CA ALA A 27 34.63 -45.24 -24.94
C ALA A 27 34.03 -44.03 -25.69
N LEU A 28 34.19 -43.97 -27.02
CA LEU A 28 33.63 -42.91 -27.86
C LEU A 28 32.08 -42.89 -27.81
N ASP A 29 31.43 -44.03 -27.96
CA ASP A 29 29.96 -44.17 -27.83
C ASP A 29 29.46 -43.71 -26.44
N SER A 30 30.19 -44.03 -25.38
CA SER A 30 29.84 -43.57 -24.03
C SER A 30 29.99 -42.05 -23.85
N ALA A 31 31.05 -41.45 -24.43
CA ALA A 31 31.30 -40.02 -24.39
C ALA A 31 30.29 -39.23 -25.24
N GLU A 32 29.89 -39.76 -26.40
CA GLU A 32 28.85 -39.19 -27.24
C GLU A 32 27.50 -39.15 -26.51
N LYS A 33 27.11 -40.26 -25.86
CA LYS A 33 25.88 -40.33 -25.04
C LYS A 33 25.90 -39.35 -23.87
N GLN A 34 27.05 -39.19 -23.19
CA GLN A 34 27.19 -38.18 -22.13
C GLN A 34 27.07 -36.76 -22.69
N ALA A 35 27.70 -36.45 -23.82
CA ALA A 35 27.65 -35.14 -24.44
C ALA A 35 26.21 -34.78 -24.89
N GLU A 36 25.47 -35.72 -25.48
CA GLU A 36 24.06 -35.49 -25.85
C GLU A 36 23.18 -35.30 -24.61
N GLY A 37 23.39 -36.09 -23.55
CA GLY A 37 22.71 -35.88 -22.26
C GLY A 37 22.93 -34.49 -21.68
N GLN A 38 24.16 -33.97 -21.75
CA GLN A 38 24.47 -32.60 -21.33
C GLN A 38 23.81 -31.53 -22.23
N ARG A 39 23.74 -31.73 -23.55
CA ARG A 39 23.03 -30.81 -24.47
C ARG A 39 21.54 -30.72 -24.14
N VAL A 40 20.88 -31.85 -23.86
CA VAL A 40 19.46 -31.87 -23.49
C VAL A 40 19.22 -31.12 -22.17
N LEU A 41 20.08 -31.32 -21.16
CA LEU A 41 20.02 -30.57 -19.91
C LEU A 41 20.23 -29.06 -20.10
N LEU A 42 21.17 -28.66 -20.97
CA LEU A 42 21.42 -27.25 -21.28
C LEU A 42 20.19 -26.58 -21.88
N ARG A 43 19.58 -27.18 -22.93
CA ARG A 43 18.37 -26.62 -23.57
C ARG A 43 17.21 -26.47 -22.58
N ASN A 44 16.97 -27.47 -21.74
CA ASN A 44 15.93 -27.40 -20.71
C ASN A 44 16.20 -26.25 -19.71
N ALA A 45 17.45 -26.01 -19.34
CA ALA A 45 17.82 -24.87 -18.48
C ALA A 45 17.64 -23.52 -19.20
N GLU A 46 17.94 -23.44 -20.50
CA GLU A 46 17.70 -22.25 -21.33
C GLU A 46 16.19 -21.94 -21.46
N ASP A 47 15.36 -22.95 -21.70
CA ASP A 47 13.89 -22.83 -21.79
C ASP A 47 13.31 -22.36 -20.44
N GLN A 48 13.75 -22.93 -19.32
CA GLN A 48 13.33 -22.50 -17.98
C GLN A 48 13.78 -21.06 -17.67
N LEU A 49 14.98 -20.67 -18.10
CA LEU A 49 15.48 -19.30 -17.94
C LEU A 49 14.66 -18.30 -18.78
N ALA A 50 14.27 -18.67 -20.01
CA ALA A 50 13.39 -17.86 -20.86
C ALA A 50 11.98 -17.70 -20.27
N ALA A 51 11.41 -18.78 -19.73
CA ALA A 51 10.13 -18.75 -19.03
C ALA A 51 10.19 -17.87 -17.77
N SER A 52 11.24 -18.02 -16.95
CA SER A 52 11.46 -17.21 -15.75
C SER A 52 11.61 -15.71 -16.06
N LYS A 53 12.41 -15.35 -17.08
CA LYS A 53 12.53 -13.95 -17.55
C LYS A 53 11.17 -13.35 -17.94
N THR A 54 10.33 -14.12 -18.63
CA THR A 54 8.98 -13.70 -19.05
C THR A 54 8.03 -13.51 -17.85
N GLN A 55 8.14 -14.35 -16.82
CA GLN A 55 7.40 -14.16 -15.57
C GLN A 55 7.88 -12.90 -14.82
N ILE A 56 9.19 -12.65 -14.74
CA ILE A 56 9.76 -11.47 -14.08
C ILE A 56 9.29 -10.17 -14.74
N THR A 57 9.29 -10.08 -16.08
CA THR A 57 8.79 -8.88 -16.77
C THR A 57 7.28 -8.67 -16.56
N THR A 58 6.51 -9.76 -16.53
CA THR A 58 5.06 -9.72 -16.27
C THR A 58 4.76 -9.26 -14.84
N LEU A 59 5.46 -9.80 -13.84
CA LEU A 59 5.34 -9.40 -12.43
C LEU A 59 5.78 -7.95 -12.21
N LYS A 60 6.87 -7.51 -12.85
CA LYS A 60 7.33 -6.11 -12.76
C LYS A 60 6.26 -5.14 -13.27
N LYS A 61 5.64 -5.43 -14.43
CA LYS A 61 4.54 -4.62 -14.95
C LYS A 61 3.34 -4.59 -13.98
N GLY A 62 2.97 -5.73 -13.41
CA GLY A 62 1.89 -5.82 -12.42
C GLY A 62 2.18 -5.02 -11.14
N LEU A 63 3.45 -4.96 -10.72
CA LEU A 63 3.89 -4.13 -9.58
C LEU A 63 3.70 -2.63 -9.86
N GLU A 64 4.15 -2.16 -11.03
CA GLU A 64 4.01 -0.76 -11.45
C GLU A 64 2.53 -0.32 -11.56
N GLU A 65 1.66 -1.19 -12.09
CA GLU A 65 0.21 -0.96 -12.15
C GLU A 65 -0.43 -0.93 -10.74
N ALA A 66 0.00 -1.81 -9.83
CA ALA A 66 -0.50 -1.86 -8.46
C ALA A 66 -0.06 -0.64 -7.61
N GLU A 67 1.18 -0.18 -7.79
CA GLU A 67 1.70 1.03 -7.13
C GLU A 67 0.92 2.27 -7.58
N LEU A 68 0.66 2.41 -8.90
CA LEU A 68 -0.17 3.47 -9.45
C LEU A 68 -1.61 3.43 -8.93
N ALA A 69 -2.19 2.23 -8.76
CA ALA A 69 -3.52 2.07 -8.17
C ALA A 69 -3.54 2.48 -6.68
N ARG A 70 -2.52 2.09 -5.91
CA ARG A 70 -2.37 2.47 -4.50
C ARG A 70 -2.25 4.00 -4.35
N ALA A 71 -1.37 4.64 -5.11
CA ALA A 71 -1.17 6.09 -5.05
C ALA A 71 -2.43 6.90 -5.41
N LYS A 72 -3.29 6.36 -6.30
CA LYS A 72 -4.61 6.94 -6.59
C LYS A 72 -5.60 6.76 -5.43
N SER A 73 -5.63 5.57 -4.83
CA SER A 73 -6.50 5.28 -3.69
C SER A 73 -6.11 6.10 -2.45
N GLU A 74 -4.83 6.33 -2.22
CA GLU A 74 -4.30 7.14 -1.13
C GLU A 74 -4.73 8.61 -1.29
N LYS A 75 -4.49 9.21 -2.46
CA LYS A 75 -4.97 10.58 -2.77
C LYS A 75 -6.49 10.74 -2.61
N ALA A 76 -7.28 9.74 -3.01
CA ALA A 76 -8.73 9.77 -2.85
C ALA A 76 -9.16 9.69 -1.38
N ARG A 77 -8.44 8.92 -0.55
CA ARG A 77 -8.66 8.88 0.91
C ARG A 77 -8.30 10.23 1.53
N ASP A 78 -7.12 10.75 1.23
CA ASP A 78 -6.62 12.00 1.83
C ASP A 78 -7.53 13.19 1.48
N GLN A 79 -8.08 13.21 0.25
CA GLN A 79 -9.12 14.16 -0.14
C GLN A 79 -10.41 13.99 0.67
N ALA A 80 -10.90 12.75 0.84
CA ALA A 80 -12.11 12.50 1.61
C ALA A 80 -11.95 12.81 3.12
N GLU A 81 -10.75 12.60 3.68
CA GLU A 81 -10.41 12.99 5.06
C GLU A 81 -10.40 14.52 5.22
N GLN A 82 -9.82 15.25 4.26
CA GLN A 82 -9.84 16.72 4.25
C GLN A 82 -11.26 17.28 4.08
N GLU A 83 -12.06 16.76 3.14
CA GLU A 83 -13.46 17.15 2.94
C GLU A 83 -14.29 16.89 4.21
N GLY A 84 -14.10 15.75 4.87
CA GLY A 84 -14.74 15.43 6.14
C GLY A 84 -14.35 16.37 7.28
N TYR A 85 -13.07 16.74 7.36
CA TYR A 85 -12.58 17.73 8.33
C TYR A 85 -13.20 19.12 8.10
N ASP A 86 -13.23 19.59 6.85
CA ASP A 86 -13.78 20.91 6.51
C ASP A 86 -15.28 21.00 6.80
N ILE A 87 -16.05 19.92 6.52
CA ILE A 87 -17.45 19.81 6.92
C ILE A 87 -17.59 19.89 8.45
N GLY A 88 -16.83 19.09 9.20
CA GLY A 88 -16.88 19.08 10.66
C GLY A 88 -16.51 20.43 11.30
N VAL A 89 -15.58 21.18 10.70
CA VAL A 89 -15.24 22.54 11.11
C VAL A 89 -16.40 23.51 10.89
N VAL A 90 -17.09 23.43 9.75
CA VAL A 90 -18.28 24.27 9.48
C VAL A 90 -19.41 23.94 10.45
N GLU A 91 -19.76 22.65 10.61
CA GLU A 91 -20.81 22.20 11.53
C GLU A 91 -20.52 22.63 12.97
N THR A 92 -19.30 22.41 13.47
CA THR A 92 -18.90 22.80 14.84
C THR A 92 -18.97 24.32 15.03
N LYS A 93 -18.57 25.10 14.02
CA LYS A 93 -18.62 26.57 14.05
C LYS A 93 -20.04 27.10 14.05
N GLU A 94 -20.96 26.47 13.32
CA GLU A 94 -22.38 26.82 13.32
C GLU A 94 -23.08 26.42 14.61
N ALA A 95 -22.81 25.22 15.13
CA ALA A 95 -23.30 24.76 16.42
C ALA A 95 -22.86 25.69 17.57
N LEU A 96 -21.57 26.01 17.65
CA LEU A 96 -21.03 26.95 18.64
C LEU A 96 -21.66 28.35 18.52
N ARG A 97 -21.86 28.85 17.30
CA ARG A 97 -22.54 30.14 17.07
C ARG A 97 -23.99 30.11 17.57
N ALA A 98 -24.71 29.01 17.33
CA ALA A 98 -26.09 28.83 17.77
C ALA A 98 -26.17 28.76 19.31
N GLU A 99 -25.29 27.99 19.94
CA GLU A 99 -25.21 27.84 21.40
C GLU A 99 -24.87 29.17 22.09
N VAL A 100 -23.81 29.86 21.66
CA VAL A 100 -23.45 31.19 22.17
C VAL A 100 -24.60 32.18 22.01
N SER A 101 -25.30 32.18 20.85
CA SER A 101 -26.48 33.03 20.66
C SER A 101 -27.61 32.70 21.64
N GLY A 102 -27.87 31.41 21.89
CA GLY A 102 -28.89 30.93 22.83
C GLY A 102 -28.59 31.31 24.29
N VAL A 103 -27.34 31.11 24.72
CA VAL A 103 -26.85 31.48 26.06
C VAL A 103 -26.93 33.00 26.25
N CYS A 104 -26.42 33.79 25.31
CA CYS A 104 -26.46 35.25 25.39
C CYS A 104 -27.90 35.79 25.44
N LYS A 105 -28.82 35.28 24.59
CA LYS A 105 -30.24 35.68 24.63
C LYS A 105 -30.89 35.35 25.97
N THR A 106 -30.63 34.16 26.50
CA THR A 106 -31.16 33.70 27.79
C THR A 106 -30.65 34.55 28.95
N TYR A 107 -29.34 34.79 29.00
CA TYR A 107 -28.72 35.63 30.03
C TYR A 107 -29.25 37.07 29.98
N CYS A 108 -29.26 37.71 28.82
CA CYS A 108 -29.80 39.07 28.66
C CYS A 108 -31.28 39.14 29.09
N ALA A 109 -32.10 38.15 28.73
CA ALA A 109 -33.50 38.10 29.16
C ALA A 109 -33.66 37.96 30.69
N GLN A 110 -32.80 37.18 31.35
CA GLN A 110 -32.79 37.07 32.82
C GLN A 110 -32.38 38.39 33.50
N VAL A 111 -31.29 39.01 33.05
CA VAL A 111 -30.79 40.29 33.59
C VAL A 111 -31.84 41.40 33.43
N TRP A 112 -32.44 41.54 32.26
CA TRP A 112 -33.51 42.53 32.02
C TRP A 112 -34.74 42.30 32.88
N ASN A 113 -35.18 41.04 33.05
CA ASN A 113 -36.30 40.73 33.94
C ASN A 113 -35.98 41.06 35.40
N GLY A 114 -34.76 40.78 35.87
CA GLY A 114 -34.29 41.16 37.20
C GLY A 114 -34.32 42.67 37.43
N ALA A 115 -33.75 43.43 36.49
CA ALA A 115 -33.74 44.89 36.55
C ALA A 115 -35.16 45.50 36.54
N LEU A 116 -36.07 45.00 35.68
CA LEU A 116 -37.46 45.45 35.63
C LEU A 116 -38.25 45.09 36.90
N ASN A 117 -37.96 43.94 37.53
CA ASN A 117 -38.52 43.59 38.83
C ASN A 117 -38.05 44.57 39.92
N GLN A 118 -36.75 44.90 39.94
CA GLN A 118 -36.16 45.83 40.90
C GLN A 118 -36.68 47.27 40.74
N ALA A 119 -36.99 47.69 39.50
CA ALA A 119 -37.59 48.99 39.20
C ALA A 119 -39.11 49.06 39.50
N GLY A 120 -39.73 48.00 40.01
CA GLY A 120 -41.17 47.97 40.33
C GLY A 120 -42.10 47.89 39.13
N VAL A 121 -41.60 47.65 37.92
CA VAL A 121 -42.41 47.62 36.69
C VAL A 121 -43.35 46.41 36.69
N GLU A 122 -44.67 46.65 36.60
CA GLU A 122 -45.68 45.60 36.67
C GLU A 122 -45.48 44.51 35.59
N THR A 123 -45.85 43.28 35.91
CA THR A 123 -45.73 42.12 35.01
C THR A 123 -46.58 42.26 33.73
N SER A 124 -47.65 43.07 33.77
CA SER A 124 -48.53 43.40 32.65
C SER A 124 -48.00 44.51 31.73
N SER A 125 -46.94 45.22 32.14
CA SER A 125 -46.41 46.38 31.42
C SER A 125 -45.98 46.03 29.99
N ILE A 126 -46.24 46.94 29.05
CA ILE A 126 -45.82 46.81 27.64
C ILE A 126 -44.29 46.70 27.55
N LEU A 127 -43.54 47.29 28.50
CA LEU A 127 -42.09 47.20 28.59
C LEU A 127 -41.56 45.77 28.76
N ARG A 128 -42.37 44.83 29.27
CA ARG A 128 -42.04 43.40 29.38
C ARG A 128 -42.47 42.58 28.18
N LYS A 129 -43.28 43.12 27.27
CA LYS A 129 -43.70 42.42 26.06
C LYS A 129 -42.55 42.48 25.05
N ALA A 130 -41.99 41.31 24.71
CA ALA A 130 -40.83 41.16 23.81
C ALA A 130 -40.99 41.86 22.44
N LYS A 131 -42.21 42.23 22.05
CA LYS A 131 -42.54 43.00 20.83
C LYS A 131 -42.17 44.50 20.90
N GLY A 132 -41.74 45.00 22.06
CA GLY A 132 -41.47 46.43 22.31
C GLY A 132 -40.00 46.88 22.21
N ALA A 133 -39.05 45.97 21.95
CA ALA A 133 -37.64 46.34 21.84
C ALA A 133 -37.39 47.17 20.55
N TYR A 134 -37.29 48.48 20.70
CA TYR A 134 -36.89 49.39 19.62
C TYR A 134 -35.47 49.03 19.15
N CYS A 135 -35.38 48.39 17.99
CA CYS A 135 -34.11 48.19 17.30
C CYS A 135 -33.93 49.36 16.31
N PRO A 136 -32.92 50.22 16.49
CA PRO A 136 -32.65 51.32 15.57
C PRO A 136 -32.51 50.83 14.13
N PRO A 137 -33.03 51.54 13.11
CA PRO A 137 -33.00 51.09 11.71
C PRO A 137 -31.60 50.69 11.22
N ALA A 138 -30.56 51.41 11.66
CA ALA A 138 -29.16 51.14 11.32
C ALA A 138 -28.65 49.74 11.75
N ILE A 139 -29.36 49.02 12.62
CA ILE A 139 -29.01 47.66 13.07
C ILE A 139 -29.88 46.59 12.36
N GLN A 140 -31.00 46.97 11.76
CA GLN A 140 -31.87 46.05 11.00
C GLN A 140 -31.31 45.70 9.61
N GLU A 141 -30.49 46.56 9.02
CA GLU A 141 -29.93 46.35 7.68
C GLU A 141 -28.71 45.41 7.64
N CYS A 142 -28.16 45.01 8.80
CA CYS A 142 -27.17 43.92 8.90
C CYS A 142 -27.81 42.54 8.70
N SER A 143 -28.37 42.31 7.51
CA SER A 143 -28.67 40.97 7.02
C SER A 143 -27.35 40.16 6.97
N PRO A 144 -27.25 38.97 7.58
CA PRO A 144 -26.01 38.20 7.63
C PRO A 144 -25.56 37.63 6.27
N SER A 145 -26.32 37.85 5.19
CA SER A 145 -25.98 37.46 3.81
C SER A 145 -24.78 38.19 3.20
N GLY A 146 -24.22 39.20 3.88
CA GLY A 146 -23.14 40.07 3.34
C GLY A 146 -21.73 39.48 3.39
N LEU A 147 -21.45 38.47 4.21
CA LEU A 147 -20.12 37.85 4.33
C LEU A 147 -19.89 36.79 3.24
N ARG A 148 -19.96 37.22 1.98
CA ARG A 148 -19.42 36.44 0.86
C ARG A 148 -17.90 36.47 0.93
N SER A 149 -17.29 35.29 0.82
CA SER A 149 -15.84 35.09 0.71
C SER A 149 -15.19 36.07 -0.28
N VAL A 150 -14.26 36.89 0.23
CA VAL A 150 -13.22 37.54 -0.57
C VAL A 150 -11.92 36.84 -0.18
N ASN A 151 -11.55 35.85 -0.98
CA ASN A 151 -10.24 35.21 -1.01
C ASN A 151 -10.04 34.69 -2.45
N THR A 152 -9.87 35.63 -3.38
CA THR A 152 -9.42 35.34 -4.75
C THR A 152 -8.10 36.09 -4.93
N PRO A 153 -6.96 35.41 -5.13
CA PRO A 153 -5.70 36.10 -5.35
C PRO A 153 -5.70 36.75 -6.74
N GLU A 154 -5.50 38.07 -6.77
CA GLU A 154 -5.42 38.85 -8.00
C GLU A 154 -4.07 38.60 -8.68
N VAL A 155 -4.09 37.93 -9.84
CA VAL A 155 -2.92 37.80 -10.72
C VAL A 155 -2.70 39.13 -11.43
N VAL A 156 -1.72 39.88 -10.96
CA VAL A 156 -1.27 41.12 -11.61
C VAL A 156 -0.23 40.75 -12.68
N GLU A 157 -0.66 40.68 -13.94
CA GLU A 157 0.24 40.90 -15.08
C GLU A 157 0.54 42.41 -15.18
N VAL A 158 1.80 42.79 -14.98
CA VAL A 158 2.33 44.10 -15.41
C VAL A 158 3.59 43.84 -16.24
N GLY A 159 3.60 44.43 -17.44
CA GLY A 159 4.64 44.24 -18.42
C GLY A 159 5.96 44.95 -18.10
N LYS A 160 6.98 44.54 -18.86
CA LYS A 160 8.33 45.10 -18.87
C LYS A 160 8.33 46.59 -19.22
N ASP A 161 9.11 47.40 -18.49
CA ASP A 161 10.24 48.08 -19.14
C ASP A 161 11.35 48.50 -18.14
N SER A 162 12.51 48.90 -18.68
CA SER A 162 13.78 49.05 -17.95
C SER A 162 13.99 50.42 -17.29
N THR A 163 14.75 50.47 -16.18
CA THR A 163 16.01 51.28 -16.02
C THR A 163 16.58 51.18 -14.58
N ALA A 164 17.91 51.36 -14.46
CA ALA A 164 18.75 51.39 -13.25
C ALA A 164 18.21 52.30 -12.11
N ILE A 165 18.60 52.17 -10.82
CA ILE A 165 19.98 52.28 -10.25
C ILE A 165 20.17 51.35 -9.03
N ALA A 166 21.42 50.98 -8.73
CA ALA A 166 21.85 50.12 -7.61
C ALA A 166 22.46 50.95 -6.42
N PRO A 167 23.24 50.39 -5.46
CA PRO A 167 22.69 49.73 -4.28
C PRO A 167 23.31 50.20 -2.93
N THR A 168 22.66 49.85 -1.82
CA THR A 168 23.23 49.76 -0.45
C THR A 168 22.33 48.85 0.39
N SER A 169 22.79 48.04 1.36
CA SER A 169 24.14 47.63 1.79
C SER A 169 24.00 46.47 2.79
N SER A 170 25.09 45.78 3.12
CA SER A 170 25.25 44.74 4.15
C SER A 170 24.65 43.37 3.78
N ASP A 171 25.45 42.35 3.46
CA ASP A 171 26.39 41.60 4.34
C ASP A 171 25.64 40.87 5.49
N LYS A 172 25.81 39.54 5.72
CA LYS A 172 26.86 38.63 5.23
C LYS A 172 26.51 37.13 5.31
N VAL A 173 27.00 36.37 4.32
CA VAL A 173 27.78 35.09 4.40
C VAL A 173 27.12 33.87 5.09
N SER A 174 26.73 32.84 4.33
CA SER A 174 27.53 31.65 3.86
C SER A 174 27.55 30.54 4.93
N GLU A 175 27.60 29.24 4.59
CA GLU A 175 28.52 28.59 3.66
C GLU A 175 27.97 27.28 3.08
N VAL A 176 28.22 27.05 1.79
CA VAL A 176 28.06 25.77 1.09
C VAL A 176 29.45 25.34 0.65
N ILE A 177 29.80 24.06 0.86
CA ILE A 177 31.03 23.46 0.35
C ILE A 177 30.62 22.25 -0.52
N GLU A 178 31.09 22.23 -1.77
CA GLU A 178 31.13 21.04 -2.61
C GLU A 178 32.57 20.52 -2.73
N GLU A 179 32.66 19.24 -3.13
CA GLU A 179 33.80 18.48 -3.68
C GLU A 179 35.25 18.92 -3.36
N GLU A 180 36.05 17.96 -2.86
CA GLU A 180 37.34 17.71 -3.51
C GLU A 180 37.63 16.20 -3.64
N LYS A 181 38.36 15.88 -4.70
CA LYS A 181 38.67 14.55 -5.26
C LYS A 181 40.12 14.20 -4.94
N ASN A 182 40.42 12.96 -4.55
CA ASN A 182 41.81 12.48 -4.59
C ASN A 182 41.93 10.97 -4.84
N ASP A 183 42.68 10.61 -5.89
CA ASP A 183 43.16 9.27 -6.18
C ASP A 183 44.61 9.12 -5.71
N GLN A 184 44.94 8.12 -4.89
CA GLN A 184 46.33 7.72 -4.71
C GLN A 184 46.49 6.23 -4.41
N ALA A 185 47.42 5.58 -5.12
CA ALA A 185 47.70 4.15 -5.03
C ALA A 185 49.19 3.88 -4.76
N MET A 186 49.50 3.10 -3.72
CA MET A 186 50.78 2.34 -3.57
C MET A 186 50.56 1.25 -2.49
N VAL A 187 50.36 -0.02 -2.84
CA VAL A 187 51.36 -1.10 -3.05
C VAL A 187 51.89 -1.76 -1.75
N LEU A 188 51.60 -3.07 -1.65
CA LEU A 188 52.27 -4.14 -0.86
C LEU A 188 52.43 -4.05 0.67
N ALA A 189 51.63 -4.86 1.37
CA ALA A 189 52.12 -5.81 2.38
C ALA A 189 51.08 -6.93 2.62
N ALA A 190 51.50 -8.20 2.64
CA ALA A 190 50.69 -9.32 3.15
C ALA A 190 50.78 -9.36 4.69
N PRO A 191 49.76 -9.90 5.37
CA PRO A 191 50.00 -11.17 6.06
C PRO A 191 48.83 -12.17 5.97
N GLU A 192 49.01 -13.29 6.66
CA GLU A 192 48.31 -14.57 6.47
C GLU A 192 46.86 -14.65 6.99
N LEU A 193 46.16 -15.69 6.53
CA LEU A 193 44.85 -16.14 6.99
C LEU A 193 44.87 -16.60 8.47
N PRO A 194 43.75 -16.41 9.19
CA PRO A 194 43.23 -17.40 10.11
C PRO A 194 41.98 -18.06 9.53
N ILE A 195 42.06 -19.37 9.31
CA ILE A 195 40.90 -20.20 8.98
C ILE A 195 40.05 -20.34 10.25
N THR A 196 38.85 -19.76 10.26
CA THR A 196 37.82 -20.10 11.26
C THR A 196 36.62 -20.72 10.56
N ALA A 197 36.32 -21.98 10.91
CA ALA A 197 35.23 -22.74 10.34
C ALA A 197 33.87 -22.06 10.63
N HIS A 198 33.06 -21.87 9.59
CA HIS A 198 31.73 -21.32 9.72
C HIS A 198 30.75 -22.44 10.12
N ASP A 199 30.22 -22.38 11.34
CA ASP A 199 29.23 -23.32 11.85
C ASP A 199 27.87 -23.13 11.12
N PRO A 200 27.25 -24.18 10.54
CA PRO A 200 25.96 -24.06 9.85
C PRO A 200 24.72 -23.97 10.77
N GLN A 201 24.86 -24.04 12.10
CA GLN A 201 23.72 -24.38 12.96
C GLN A 201 22.64 -23.29 13.15
N VAL A 202 22.97 -22.00 13.03
CA VAL A 202 22.05 -20.88 13.36
C VAL A 202 20.88 -20.72 12.37
N LYS A 203 20.99 -21.23 11.13
CA LYS A 203 19.98 -21.00 10.09
C LYS A 203 18.74 -21.92 10.18
N ARG A 204 18.71 -22.88 11.13
CA ARG A 204 17.60 -23.83 11.29
C ARG A 204 16.48 -23.32 12.19
N GLU A 205 16.79 -22.46 13.17
CA GLU A 205 15.82 -22.03 14.19
C GLU A 205 14.73 -21.11 13.62
N PHE A 206 15.06 -20.26 12.65
CA PHE A 206 14.12 -19.33 12.01
C PHE A 206 13.06 -19.99 11.10
N GLN A 207 13.24 -21.26 10.68
CA GLN A 207 12.19 -22.01 9.99
C GLN A 207 11.32 -22.80 10.97
N GLN A 208 11.92 -23.33 12.04
CA GLN A 208 11.19 -24.13 13.03
C GLN A 208 10.22 -23.31 13.88
N SER A 209 10.50 -22.02 14.10
CA SER A 209 9.61 -21.10 14.82
C SER A 209 8.31 -20.76 14.09
N MET A 210 8.17 -21.06 12.78
CA MET A 210 6.96 -20.76 12.02
C MET A 210 5.94 -21.92 12.00
N GLU A 211 6.36 -23.17 12.16
CA GLU A 211 5.44 -24.32 12.24
C GLU A 211 4.73 -24.41 13.60
N ILE A 212 5.39 -24.03 14.70
CA ILE A 212 4.84 -24.14 16.07
C ILE A 212 3.59 -23.25 16.27
N VAL A 213 3.49 -22.12 15.56
CA VAL A 213 2.36 -21.18 15.67
C VAL A 213 1.05 -21.76 15.08
N LEU A 214 1.14 -22.68 14.11
CA LEU A 214 -0.05 -23.30 13.50
C LEU A 214 -0.64 -24.45 14.33
N ALA A 215 0.14 -25.04 15.24
CA ALA A 215 -0.29 -26.19 16.05
C ALA A 215 -1.10 -25.83 17.32
N SER A 216 -1.20 -24.54 17.68
CA SER A 216 -1.76 -24.08 18.97
C SER A 216 -3.17 -23.48 18.89
N LEU A 217 -3.88 -23.63 17.76
CA LEU A 217 -5.28 -23.22 17.63
C LEU A 217 -6.20 -24.27 18.29
N PRO A 218 -6.94 -23.92 19.36
CA PRO A 218 -7.84 -24.87 20.01
C PRO A 218 -9.01 -25.23 19.10
N LEU A 219 -9.11 -26.51 18.74
CA LEU A 219 -10.27 -27.05 18.04
C LEU A 219 -11.51 -26.95 18.93
N PRO A 220 -12.67 -26.48 18.42
CA PRO A 220 -13.91 -26.50 19.18
C PRO A 220 -14.30 -27.95 19.49
N SER A 221 -14.44 -28.27 20.78
CA SER A 221 -14.80 -29.63 21.22
C SER A 221 -16.18 -30.01 20.70
N LYS A 222 -16.29 -31.20 20.09
CA LYS A 222 -17.59 -31.80 19.76
C LYS A 222 -18.43 -31.92 21.03
N ALA A 223 -19.61 -31.30 21.02
CA ALA A 223 -20.68 -31.65 21.95
C ALA A 223 -21.46 -32.82 21.34
N ASP A 224 -21.39 -33.99 21.97
CA ASP A 224 -22.25 -35.13 21.63
C ASP A 224 -23.61 -35.06 22.37
N PRO A 225 -24.70 -35.64 21.82
CA PRO A 225 -26.06 -35.24 22.19
C PRO A 225 -26.81 -36.31 23.02
N ILE A 226 -26.95 -36.10 24.33
CA ILE A 226 -27.88 -36.81 25.22
C ILE A 226 -28.35 -35.80 26.29
N GLY A 227 -29.64 -35.57 26.57
CA GLY A 227 -30.89 -36.06 25.97
C GLY A 227 -32.11 -35.68 26.84
N LYS A 228 -33.31 -36.11 26.43
CA LYS A 228 -34.64 -35.93 27.09
C LYS A 228 -35.27 -34.51 27.00
N GLY A 229 -36.42 -34.43 26.32
CA GLY A 229 -37.26 -33.23 26.25
C GLY A 229 -38.33 -33.16 27.34
N PRO A 230 -39.36 -32.34 27.14
CA PRO A 230 -40.72 -32.90 27.08
C PRO A 230 -41.53 -32.49 25.83
N LYS A 231 -42.62 -33.24 25.59
CA LYS A 231 -43.80 -32.85 24.76
C LYS A 231 -44.28 -31.44 25.17
N ILE A 232 -44.94 -30.58 24.38
CA ILE A 232 -46.01 -30.70 23.36
C ILE A 232 -46.01 -29.35 22.54
N SER A 233 -46.62 -29.11 21.36
CA SER A 233 -47.58 -29.83 20.50
C SER A 233 -47.40 -29.47 19.01
N GLU A 234 -47.76 -30.40 18.11
CA GLU A 234 -48.70 -30.23 16.97
C GLU A 234 -48.84 -28.86 16.25
N THR A 235 -48.37 -28.77 14.99
CA THR A 235 -49.15 -28.45 13.77
C THR A 235 -48.26 -28.69 12.53
N ALA A 236 -48.82 -29.19 11.42
CA ALA A 236 -48.13 -29.49 10.15
C ALA A 236 -48.94 -28.91 8.97
N PRO A 237 -48.60 -29.17 7.68
CA PRO A 237 -47.34 -28.91 6.97
C PRO A 237 -47.58 -28.06 5.68
N THR A 238 -46.53 -27.67 4.94
CA THR A 238 -46.52 -27.54 3.45
C THR A 238 -45.08 -27.43 2.93
N GLU A 239 -44.82 -28.00 1.74
CA GLU A 239 -43.51 -28.18 1.07
C GLU A 239 -43.45 -27.34 -0.25
N PRO A 240 -42.51 -27.53 -1.21
CA PRO A 240 -41.25 -26.79 -1.42
C PRO A 240 -41.20 -25.85 -2.66
N HIS A 241 -39.97 -25.51 -3.10
CA HIS A 241 -39.57 -24.64 -4.23
C HIS A 241 -39.66 -23.12 -3.95
N GLN A 242 -38.88 -22.22 -4.58
CA GLN A 242 -38.19 -22.27 -5.87
C GLN A 242 -36.99 -21.30 -5.91
N ALA A 243 -35.96 -21.56 -6.74
CA ALA A 243 -34.89 -20.59 -7.01
C ALA A 243 -35.30 -19.58 -8.11
N PRO A 244 -34.98 -18.28 -8.00
CA PRO A 244 -35.31 -17.29 -9.02
C PRO A 244 -34.31 -17.32 -10.20
N SER A 245 -34.84 -17.47 -11.40
CA SER A 245 -34.11 -17.40 -12.67
C SER A 245 -33.79 -15.96 -13.10
N LYS A 246 -32.79 -15.80 -13.97
CA LYS A 246 -32.34 -14.51 -14.52
C LYS A 246 -33.39 -13.90 -15.45
N GLU A 247 -33.94 -12.75 -15.09
CA GLU A 247 -34.91 -12.02 -15.91
C GLU A 247 -34.19 -11.13 -16.95
N LYS A 248 -34.55 -11.27 -18.23
CA LYS A 248 -34.03 -10.43 -19.33
C LYS A 248 -35.00 -9.27 -19.60
N ILE A 249 -34.61 -8.06 -19.24
CA ILE A 249 -35.39 -6.85 -19.57
C ILE A 249 -35.22 -6.55 -21.07
N VAL A 250 -36.33 -6.60 -21.81
CA VAL A 250 -36.41 -6.14 -23.21
C VAL A 250 -37.07 -4.77 -23.25
N ILE A 251 -36.27 -3.73 -23.46
CA ILE A 251 -36.77 -2.35 -23.62
C ILE A 251 -37.29 -2.16 -25.04
N LYS A 252 -38.61 -2.02 -25.19
CA LYS A 252 -39.25 -1.68 -26.46
C LYS A 252 -39.48 -0.16 -26.51
N LYS A 253 -38.69 0.55 -27.32
CA LYS A 253 -38.92 1.98 -27.61
C LYS A 253 -40.24 2.17 -28.35
N LYS A 254 -40.87 3.32 -28.10
CA LYS A 254 -42.06 3.84 -28.76
C LYS A 254 -41.68 5.15 -29.46
#